data_AF-A0A9D6UPZ2-F1
#
_entry.id   AF-A0A9D6UPZ2-F1
#
_cell.length_a   1.000
_cell.length_b   1.000
_cell.length_c   1.000
_cell.angle_alpha   90.00
_cell.angle_beta   90.00
_cell.angle_gamma   90.00
#
_symmetry.space_group_name_H-M   'P 1'
#
loop_
_entity.id
_entity.type
_entity.pdbx_description
1 polymer ?
#
loop_
_entity_poly.entity_id
_entity_poly.type
_entity_poly.pdbx_seq_one_letter_code
_entity_poly.pdbx_strand_id
1 'polypeptide(L)'
;ATVAERFGTSDGLDLVRAAQRFYESHDDSYDYLVFFNTMGLAAAPGALATETTVRSTRTGIGETPIDAAGSYGSPQRLQAVLNMGPLAQYPSAPYARVGNRGQITGDNTMTILGHETGHLFLALASIRDPNGSRPMLGVQNAHWSFNFNSEASLLEGNRIQDNGPGITNRFLTVATVEGYSPLDQYLMGLRPPQEVPSTFLVRSSPYPNAGFPRVGVVFSGQRQDVTVDDIIAVEGRRTPDDTVAQRRFRFALIMLVPAGTEPQPEDLEKLETYRAEFERYFPRAAQERAWADCTLRNSLAISAWPAGGVVAGDEAVLELRIPRPAETDMDVMLWCPQGLIEYPAVVTLPAGKSAISFRVKGLSAGTCDLVAESTDVRFAPVFARMAVMGQRSDLRLQEYYSQGSLLVLRVNDQNEVGYSNVNLAVEGTEAEIRTDAAGLAWIQRDPAKDVVAEVEGAPGTRIVVKARQ
;
A
#
# COMPACT_ATOMS: atom_id res chain seq x y z
N ALA A 1 -8.76 0.74 28.05
CA ALA A 1 -7.54 0.89 27.21
C ALA A 1 -7.36 2.37 26.93
N THR A 2 -6.14 2.85 27.09
CA THR A 2 -5.78 4.25 27.33
C THR A 2 -6.36 5.20 26.27
N VAL A 3 -7.18 6.15 26.72
CA VAL A 3 -7.55 7.34 25.94
C VAL A 3 -6.25 8.09 25.70
N ALA A 4 -5.79 8.18 24.44
CA ALA A 4 -4.75 9.13 24.09
C ALA A 4 -5.39 10.52 24.18
N GLU A 5 -5.21 11.20 25.31
CA GLU A 5 -5.59 12.62 25.41
C GLU A 5 -4.80 13.41 24.37
N ARG A 6 -5.51 13.99 23.40
CA ARG A 6 -4.94 14.94 22.46
C ARG A 6 -4.80 16.28 23.15
N PHE A 7 -3.58 16.64 23.56
CA PHE A 7 -3.26 18.00 23.97
C PHE A 7 -3.05 18.86 22.72
N GLY A 8 -4.09 19.57 22.30
CA GLY A 8 -4.04 20.52 21.18
C GLY A 8 -4.86 21.77 21.48
N THR A 9 -4.48 22.90 20.89
CA THR A 9 -5.16 24.20 21.07
C THR A 9 -6.29 24.43 20.05
N SER A 10 -6.70 23.39 19.31
CA SER A 10 -7.73 23.47 18.26
C SER A 10 -8.62 22.22 18.28
N ASP A 11 -9.92 22.41 18.09
CA ASP A 11 -10.86 21.31 17.85
C ASP A 11 -10.44 20.53 16.61
N GLY A 12 -10.43 19.20 16.69
CA GLY A 12 -10.01 18.35 15.60
C GLY A 12 -10.47 16.92 15.79
N LEU A 13 -10.60 16.19 14.69
CA LEU A 13 -11.04 14.80 14.70
C LEU A 13 -9.98 13.89 15.36
N ASP A 14 -10.42 13.02 16.27
CA ASP A 14 -9.63 11.87 16.73
C ASP A 14 -9.81 10.73 15.73
N LEU A 15 -8.84 10.60 14.81
CA LEU A 15 -8.86 9.61 13.73
C LEU A 15 -8.75 8.18 14.26
N VAL A 16 -8.05 7.96 15.37
CA VAL A 16 -7.95 6.63 16.00
C VAL A 16 -9.33 6.21 16.50
N ARG A 17 -10.00 7.09 17.24
CA ARG A 17 -11.34 6.78 17.77
C ARG A 17 -12.39 6.65 16.67
N ALA A 18 -12.33 7.49 15.64
CA ALA A 18 -13.23 7.41 14.49
C ALA A 18 -13.08 6.07 13.75
N ALA A 19 -11.84 5.62 13.51
CA ALA A 19 -11.57 4.31 12.91
C ALA A 19 -12.07 3.15 13.77
N GLN A 20 -11.79 3.17 15.07
CA GLN A 20 -12.30 2.15 16.00
C GLN A 20 -13.83 2.06 15.97
N ARG A 21 -14.52 3.21 15.96
CA ARG A 21 -15.98 3.25 15.86
C ARG A 21 -16.51 2.67 14.55
N PHE A 22 -15.80 2.88 13.44
CA PHE A 22 -16.16 2.26 12.16
C PHE A 22 -16.06 0.73 12.24
N TYR A 23 -14.98 0.20 12.79
CA TYR A 23 -14.75 -1.25 12.94
C TYR A 23 -15.62 -1.94 14.01
N GLU A 24 -16.37 -1.20 14.83
CA GLU A 24 -17.37 -1.79 15.72
C GLU A 24 -18.55 -2.41 14.94
N SER A 25 -18.79 -1.97 13.70
CA SER A 25 -19.90 -2.43 12.85
C SER A 25 -19.49 -2.92 11.46
N HIS A 26 -18.23 -2.74 11.08
CA HIS A 26 -17.69 -3.15 9.78
C HIS A 26 -16.47 -4.07 9.96
N ASP A 27 -16.33 -5.03 9.06
CA ASP A 27 -15.21 -5.97 9.09
C ASP A 27 -13.86 -5.29 8.79
N ASP A 28 -12.76 -5.87 9.27
CA ASP A 28 -11.39 -5.45 8.96
C ASP A 28 -11.01 -5.78 7.50
N SER A 29 -11.57 -5.00 6.56
CA SER A 29 -11.57 -5.26 5.12
C SER A 29 -11.09 -4.08 4.28
N TYR A 30 -10.73 -2.96 4.89
CA TYR A 30 -10.46 -1.70 4.20
C TYR A 30 -8.99 -1.33 4.31
N ASP A 31 -8.37 -1.02 3.18
CA ASP A 31 -6.99 -0.54 3.09
C ASP A 31 -6.91 0.96 3.45
N TYR A 32 -7.99 1.69 3.21
CA TYR A 32 -8.13 3.12 3.51
C TYR A 32 -9.47 3.43 4.19
N LEU A 33 -9.42 4.27 5.23
CA LEU A 33 -10.61 4.97 5.74
C LEU A 33 -10.53 6.45 5.33
N VAL A 34 -11.59 6.98 4.74
CA VAL A 34 -11.64 8.34 4.19
C VAL A 34 -12.74 9.13 4.89
N PHE A 35 -12.35 10.00 5.82
CA PHE A 35 -13.28 10.75 6.65
C PHE A 35 -13.60 12.13 6.05
N PHE A 36 -14.88 12.42 5.89
CA PHE A 36 -15.44 13.76 5.71
C PHE A 36 -16.27 14.12 6.94
N ASN A 37 -16.51 15.41 7.20
CA ASN A 37 -17.42 15.82 8.26
C ASN A 37 -18.34 17.00 7.87
N THR A 38 -19.51 17.06 8.51
CA THR A 38 -20.46 18.18 8.41
C THR A 38 -20.30 19.21 9.53
N MET A 39 -19.36 18.97 10.46
CA MET A 39 -19.17 19.75 11.69
C MET A 39 -18.26 20.99 11.50
N GLY A 40 -17.68 21.17 10.32
CA GLY A 40 -16.72 22.26 10.08
C GLY A 40 -15.34 22.01 10.70
N LEU A 41 -15.03 20.77 11.11
CA LEU A 41 -13.72 20.41 11.66
C LEU A 41 -12.69 20.31 10.54
N ALA A 42 -11.67 21.17 10.58
CA ALA A 42 -10.55 21.13 9.64
C ALA A 42 -9.80 19.80 9.72
N ALA A 43 -9.17 19.40 8.61
CA ALA A 43 -8.38 18.17 8.55
C ALA A 43 -7.18 18.23 9.52
N ALA A 44 -6.42 19.33 9.44
CA ALA A 44 -5.38 19.73 10.37
C ALA A 44 -5.18 21.26 10.28
N PRO A 45 -4.47 21.90 11.23
CA PRO A 45 -4.18 23.33 11.15
C PRO A 45 -3.49 23.70 9.83
N GLY A 46 -4.18 24.50 9.00
CA GLY A 46 -3.66 24.98 7.71
C GLY A 46 -3.66 23.95 6.57
N ALA A 47 -4.19 22.74 6.79
CA ALA A 47 -4.29 21.71 5.77
C ALA A 47 -5.72 21.55 5.27
N LEU A 48 -5.88 21.37 3.96
CA LEU A 48 -7.17 21.10 3.32
C LEU A 48 -7.64 19.66 3.60
N ALA A 49 -6.71 18.72 3.44
CA ALA A 49 -6.82 17.31 3.74
C ALA A 49 -5.47 16.81 4.27
N THR A 50 -5.46 15.62 4.87
CA THR A 50 -4.24 14.94 5.32
C THR A 50 -4.39 13.43 5.21
N GLU A 51 -3.29 12.75 4.93
CA GLU A 51 -3.14 11.31 5.11
C GLU A 51 -2.36 11.00 6.39
N THR A 52 -2.67 9.86 7.00
CA THR A 52 -1.86 9.26 8.06
C THR A 52 -1.64 7.79 7.75
N THR A 53 -0.40 7.43 7.42
CA THR A 53 0.01 6.04 7.23
C THR A 53 0.04 5.33 8.57
N VAL A 54 -0.75 4.27 8.70
CA VAL A 54 -0.86 3.45 9.91
C VAL A 54 -0.26 2.07 9.73
N ARG A 55 -0.11 1.59 8.49
CA ARG A 55 0.63 0.36 8.16
C ARG A 55 1.31 0.50 6.80
N SER A 56 2.62 0.36 6.79
CA SER A 56 3.43 0.21 5.59
C SER A 56 4.57 -0.76 5.89
N THR A 57 4.58 -1.91 5.22
CA THR A 57 5.67 -2.90 5.34
C THR A 57 6.64 -2.83 4.16
N ARG A 58 6.53 -1.77 3.35
CA ARG A 58 7.25 -1.61 2.09
C ARG A 58 8.62 -0.99 2.33
N THR A 59 9.57 -1.30 1.47
CA THR A 59 10.88 -0.65 1.42
C THR A 59 11.17 -0.13 0.01
N GLY A 60 12.18 0.74 -0.13
CA GLY A 60 12.53 1.35 -1.42
C GLY A 60 11.70 2.56 -1.81
N ILE A 61 10.96 3.17 -0.86
CA ILE A 61 10.10 4.34 -1.11
C ILE A 61 10.54 5.62 -0.38
N GLY A 62 11.64 5.58 0.37
CA GLY A 62 12.11 6.72 1.18
C GLY A 62 11.47 6.84 2.56
N GLU A 63 10.72 5.82 2.99
CA GLU A 63 10.08 5.67 4.29
C GLU A 63 10.62 4.45 5.06
N THR A 64 10.46 4.45 6.38
CA THR A 64 10.70 3.29 7.24
C THR A 64 9.39 2.54 7.49
N PRO A 65 9.38 1.20 7.50
CA PRO A 65 8.19 0.43 7.82
C PRO A 65 7.54 0.78 9.16
N ILE A 66 6.21 0.77 9.20
CA ILE A 66 5.38 1.04 10.38
C ILE A 66 4.20 0.07 10.44
N ASP A 67 3.80 -0.35 11.63
CA ASP A 67 2.51 -1.01 11.88
C ASP A 67 1.93 -0.54 13.21
N ALA A 68 1.01 0.42 13.12
CA ALA A 68 0.20 0.94 14.20
C ALA A 68 -1.30 0.66 14.00
N ALA A 69 -1.69 0.03 12.89
CA ALA A 69 -3.09 -0.13 12.49
C ALA A 69 -3.94 -0.93 13.50
N GLY A 70 -3.33 -1.81 14.29
CA GLY A 70 -4.00 -2.47 15.41
C GLY A 70 -4.62 -1.48 16.43
N SER A 71 -3.98 -0.34 16.67
CA SER A 71 -4.52 0.72 17.54
C SER A 71 -5.75 1.42 16.95
N TYR A 72 -5.92 1.40 15.63
CA TYR A 72 -7.08 1.94 14.91
C TYR A 72 -8.23 0.93 14.82
N GLY A 73 -8.07 -0.28 15.37
CA GLY A 73 -9.06 -1.36 15.29
C GLY A 73 -8.86 -2.32 14.11
N SER A 74 -7.76 -2.20 13.36
CA SER A 74 -7.46 -3.02 12.19
C SER A 74 -6.14 -3.80 12.33
N PRO A 75 -6.18 -4.98 12.97
CA PRO A 75 -4.99 -5.82 13.10
C PRO A 75 -4.50 -6.43 11.78
N GLN A 76 -5.27 -6.39 10.69
CA GLN A 76 -4.93 -7.13 9.46
C GLN A 76 -4.84 -6.28 8.19
N ARG A 77 -5.66 -5.22 8.04
CA ARG A 77 -5.87 -4.63 6.71
C ARG A 77 -5.45 -3.17 6.52
N LEU A 78 -5.91 -2.27 7.39
CA LEU A 78 -5.80 -0.82 7.24
C LEU A 78 -4.35 -0.39 7.05
N GLN A 79 -4.15 0.49 6.07
CA GLN A 79 -2.84 1.02 5.69
C GLN A 79 -2.76 2.51 5.93
N ALA A 80 -3.83 3.24 5.63
CA ALA A 80 -3.85 4.69 5.71
C ALA A 80 -5.22 5.23 6.12
N VAL A 81 -5.22 6.38 6.79
CA VAL A 81 -6.43 7.14 7.14
C VAL A 81 -6.35 8.51 6.51
N LEU A 82 -7.34 8.85 5.68
CA LEU A 82 -7.49 10.15 5.07
C LEU A 82 -8.48 10.98 5.88
N ASN A 83 -8.06 12.17 6.30
CA ASN A 83 -8.93 13.18 6.85
C ASN A 83 -9.15 14.27 5.80
N MET A 84 -10.31 14.24 5.15
CA MET A 84 -10.66 15.20 4.11
C MET A 84 -11.22 16.50 4.70
N GLY A 85 -11.44 16.60 6.01
CA GLY A 85 -11.99 17.81 6.62
C GLY A 85 -13.48 18.04 6.28
N PRO A 86 -13.96 19.30 6.32
CA PRO A 86 -15.39 19.60 6.14
C PRO A 86 -15.85 19.33 4.71
N LEU A 87 -16.95 18.60 4.49
CA LEU A 87 -17.47 18.33 3.15
C LEU A 87 -17.79 19.62 2.37
N ALA A 88 -18.22 20.66 3.09
CA ALA A 88 -18.62 21.95 2.52
C ALA A 88 -17.49 22.67 1.76
N GLN A 89 -16.21 22.35 2.02
CA GLN A 89 -15.09 23.01 1.33
C GLN A 89 -14.85 22.47 -0.10
N TYR A 90 -15.44 21.33 -0.44
CA TYR A 90 -15.34 20.72 -1.76
C TYR A 90 -16.55 21.09 -2.64
N PRO A 91 -16.41 21.40 -3.93
CA PRO A 91 -17.53 21.62 -4.83
C PRO A 91 -18.32 20.33 -5.11
N SER A 92 -19.65 20.40 -5.25
CA SER A 92 -20.47 19.21 -5.56
C SER A 92 -20.09 18.50 -6.86
N ALA A 93 -19.58 19.23 -7.86
CA ALA A 93 -19.00 18.64 -9.07
C ALA A 93 -17.58 18.10 -8.77
N PRO A 94 -17.32 16.78 -8.93
CA PRO A 94 -16.03 16.16 -8.56
C PRO A 94 -14.79 16.80 -9.18
N TYR A 95 -14.92 17.32 -10.39
CA TYR A 95 -13.83 17.91 -11.19
C TYR A 95 -13.78 19.44 -11.14
N ALA A 96 -14.65 20.10 -10.37
CA ALA A 96 -14.54 21.54 -10.17
C ALA A 96 -13.37 21.86 -9.22
N ARG A 97 -12.71 23.00 -9.47
CA ARG A 97 -11.54 23.43 -8.72
C ARG A 97 -11.88 23.70 -7.25
N VAL A 98 -11.06 23.18 -6.34
CA VAL A 98 -11.28 23.31 -4.89
C VAL A 98 -10.63 24.58 -4.34
N GLY A 99 -11.44 25.60 -4.08
CA GLY A 99 -11.02 26.84 -3.41
C GLY A 99 -9.81 27.53 -4.05
N ASN A 100 -9.01 28.22 -3.23
CA ASN A 100 -7.81 28.92 -3.69
C ASN A 100 -6.71 27.94 -4.14
N ARG A 101 -6.61 26.76 -3.52
CA ARG A 101 -5.67 25.71 -3.93
C ARG A 101 -5.89 25.35 -5.39
N GLY A 102 -7.12 24.96 -5.74
CA GLY A 102 -7.50 24.60 -7.10
C GLY A 102 -7.36 25.72 -8.12
N GLN A 103 -7.47 26.99 -7.70
CA GLN A 103 -7.17 28.13 -8.59
C GLN A 103 -5.68 28.20 -8.98
N ILE A 104 -4.79 27.84 -8.06
CA ILE A 104 -3.33 27.87 -8.24
C ILE A 104 -2.81 26.61 -8.91
N THR A 105 -3.18 25.44 -8.40
CA THR A 105 -2.63 24.14 -8.80
C THR A 105 -3.50 23.42 -9.84
N GLY A 106 -4.76 23.81 -10.00
CA GLY A 106 -5.74 23.04 -10.79
C GLY A 106 -6.44 21.92 -10.03
N ASP A 107 -6.12 21.73 -8.74
CA ASP A 107 -6.72 20.68 -7.92
C ASP A 107 -8.25 20.73 -7.88
N ASN A 108 -8.84 19.54 -7.99
CA ASN A 108 -10.25 19.25 -7.78
C ASN A 108 -10.40 18.15 -6.71
N THR A 109 -11.63 17.78 -6.35
CA THR A 109 -11.88 16.80 -5.29
C THR A 109 -11.23 15.44 -5.60
N MET A 110 -11.23 15.01 -6.87
CA MET A 110 -10.64 13.73 -7.25
C MET A 110 -9.11 13.76 -7.21
N THR A 111 -8.48 14.86 -7.63
CA THR A 111 -7.01 14.99 -7.53
C THR A 111 -6.57 15.08 -6.08
N ILE A 112 -7.34 15.72 -5.19
CA ILE A 112 -7.02 15.75 -3.75
C ILE A 112 -7.19 14.37 -3.12
N LEU A 113 -8.27 13.63 -3.39
CA LEU A 113 -8.40 12.25 -2.91
C LEU A 113 -7.25 11.37 -3.41
N GLY A 114 -6.87 11.52 -4.67
CA GLY A 114 -5.70 10.83 -5.24
C GLY A 114 -4.38 11.27 -4.60
N HIS A 115 -4.19 12.57 -4.35
CA HIS A 115 -3.03 13.12 -3.64
C HIS A 115 -2.88 12.46 -2.27
N GLU A 116 -3.94 12.50 -1.45
CA GLU A 116 -3.89 11.91 -0.11
C GLU A 116 -3.70 10.38 -0.16
N THR A 117 -4.32 9.71 -1.13
CA THR A 117 -4.09 8.26 -1.36
C THR A 117 -2.62 7.97 -1.71
N GLY A 118 -1.99 8.86 -2.47
CA GLY A 118 -0.61 8.71 -2.92
C GLY A 118 0.43 8.84 -1.81
N HIS A 119 0.14 9.55 -0.72
CA HIS A 119 1.06 9.70 0.41
C HIS A 119 1.46 8.37 1.06
N LEU A 120 0.66 7.31 0.93
CA LEU A 120 1.04 5.97 1.37
C LEU A 120 2.34 5.45 0.70
N PHE A 121 2.74 6.02 -0.45
CA PHE A 121 3.90 5.56 -1.20
C PHE A 121 4.87 6.66 -1.64
N LEU A 122 4.40 7.91 -1.75
CA LEU A 122 5.01 8.89 -2.65
C LEU A 122 5.55 10.12 -1.95
N ALA A 123 6.44 10.82 -2.66
CA ALA A 123 7.07 12.06 -2.24
C ALA A 123 7.90 11.94 -0.95
N LEU A 124 8.49 10.78 -0.73
CA LEU A 124 9.42 10.49 0.36
C LEU A 124 10.83 10.13 -0.16
N ALA A 125 10.93 9.62 -1.39
CA ALA A 125 12.19 9.23 -2.04
C ALA A 125 12.95 10.43 -2.63
N SER A 126 14.29 10.36 -2.62
CA SER A 126 15.12 11.33 -3.32
C SER A 126 16.44 10.73 -3.81
N ILE A 127 17.03 11.35 -4.83
CA ILE A 127 18.42 11.09 -5.22
C ILE A 127 19.42 11.52 -4.13
N ARG A 128 20.64 10.99 -4.24
CA ARG A 128 21.76 11.35 -3.37
C ARG A 128 22.12 12.82 -3.56
N ASP A 129 22.35 13.50 -2.45
CA ASP A 129 22.84 14.87 -2.43
C ASP A 129 24.07 14.97 -1.52
N PRO A 130 25.18 15.61 -1.96
CA PRO A 130 26.40 15.73 -1.15
C PRO A 130 26.19 16.38 0.22
N ASN A 131 25.15 17.22 0.35
CA ASN A 131 24.84 17.91 1.60
C ASN A 131 23.89 17.12 2.51
N GLY A 132 23.54 15.87 2.13
CA GLY A 132 22.55 15.06 2.83
C GLY A 132 21.11 15.56 2.67
N SER A 133 20.86 16.49 1.73
CA SER A 133 19.52 17.01 1.45
C SER A 133 18.70 16.03 0.61
N ARG A 134 17.36 16.20 0.58
CA ARG A 134 16.44 15.45 -0.28
C ARG A 134 15.89 16.38 -1.38
N PRO A 135 16.66 16.67 -2.43
CA PRO A 135 16.37 17.76 -3.36
C PRO A 135 15.13 17.56 -4.25
N MET A 136 14.63 16.33 -4.35
CA MET A 136 13.37 16.03 -5.05
C MET A 136 12.15 16.38 -4.21
N LEU A 137 12.31 16.71 -2.92
CA LEU A 137 11.21 16.95 -2.01
C LEU A 137 11.01 18.45 -1.74
N GLY A 138 9.75 18.81 -1.55
CA GLY A 138 9.26 20.16 -1.29
C GLY A 138 8.75 20.32 0.14
N VAL A 139 7.55 20.89 0.28
CA VAL A 139 6.92 21.18 1.58
C VAL A 139 6.90 19.93 2.45
N GLN A 140 7.33 20.08 3.72
CA GLN A 140 7.35 19.03 4.75
C GLN A 140 8.21 17.80 4.42
N ASN A 141 9.00 17.82 3.34
CA ASN A 141 9.63 16.62 2.77
C ASN A 141 8.62 15.48 2.50
N ALA A 142 7.38 15.85 2.14
CA ALA A 142 6.28 14.93 1.85
C ALA A 142 5.57 15.25 0.53
N HIS A 143 6.13 16.17 -0.26
CA HIS A 143 5.59 16.64 -1.53
C HIS A 143 6.72 16.68 -2.56
N TRP A 144 6.40 16.55 -3.84
CA TRP A 144 7.41 16.75 -4.87
C TRP A 144 7.85 18.21 -4.91
N SER A 145 9.15 18.42 -5.08
CA SER A 145 9.76 19.74 -5.20
C SER A 145 9.21 20.47 -6.42
N PHE A 146 8.94 21.78 -6.30
CA PHE A 146 8.61 22.64 -7.44
C PHE A 146 9.60 22.47 -8.61
N ASN A 147 10.87 22.27 -8.28
CA ASN A 147 11.98 22.20 -9.22
C ASN A 147 12.19 20.80 -9.80
N PHE A 148 11.43 19.80 -9.39
CA PHE A 148 11.50 18.43 -9.88
C PHE A 148 10.45 18.20 -10.97
N ASN A 149 10.85 17.65 -12.12
CA ASN A 149 9.92 17.24 -13.16
C ASN A 149 9.25 15.92 -12.76
N SER A 150 8.25 15.97 -11.90
CA SER A 150 7.44 14.82 -11.51
C SER A 150 6.28 14.55 -12.49
N GLU A 151 6.35 15.08 -13.71
CA GLU A 151 5.39 14.87 -14.80
C GLU A 151 3.93 15.19 -14.46
N ALA A 152 3.73 16.25 -13.66
CA ALA A 152 2.41 16.64 -13.11
C ALA A 152 1.83 15.58 -12.16
N SER A 153 2.69 14.98 -11.33
CA SER A 153 2.27 14.08 -10.25
C SER A 153 1.19 14.69 -9.36
N LEU A 154 0.28 13.85 -8.87
CA LEU A 154 -0.73 14.24 -7.88
C LEU A 154 -0.12 14.78 -6.58
N LEU A 155 1.12 14.41 -6.23
CA LEU A 155 1.78 14.84 -4.99
C LEU A 155 2.47 16.18 -5.15
N GLU A 156 1.67 17.19 -5.51
CA GLU A 156 2.13 18.55 -5.77
C GLU A 156 3.18 18.68 -6.88
N GLY A 157 3.05 17.88 -7.95
CA GLY A 157 4.02 17.82 -9.03
C GLY A 157 3.86 18.84 -10.14
N ASN A 158 4.98 19.31 -10.70
CA ASN A 158 5.03 20.04 -11.98
C ASN A 158 5.44 19.08 -13.11
N ARG A 159 4.83 19.23 -14.29
CA ARG A 159 5.45 18.83 -15.57
C ARG A 159 6.26 20.01 -16.08
N ILE A 160 7.55 19.84 -16.21
CA ILE A 160 8.49 20.87 -16.64
C ILE A 160 8.94 20.57 -18.06
N GLN A 161 8.63 21.48 -18.98
CA GLN A 161 9.21 21.50 -20.30
C GLN A 161 10.60 22.12 -20.24
N ASP A 162 11.55 21.46 -20.90
CA ASP A 162 12.91 21.92 -21.09
C ASP A 162 13.08 22.45 -22.54
N ASN A 163 13.23 23.77 -22.71
CA ASN A 163 13.38 24.41 -24.02
C ASN A 163 14.77 24.27 -24.64
N GLY A 164 15.68 23.54 -24.00
CA GLY A 164 17.02 23.23 -24.49
C GLY A 164 18.12 24.14 -23.95
N PRO A 165 19.39 23.69 -24.05
CA PRO A 165 20.53 24.46 -23.58
C PRO A 165 20.69 25.77 -24.36
N GLY A 166 21.12 26.84 -23.69
CA GLY A 166 21.37 28.15 -24.30
C GLY A 166 20.16 29.09 -24.33
N ILE A 167 18.97 28.63 -23.95
CA ILE A 167 17.78 29.48 -23.79
C ILE A 167 17.79 30.16 -22.40
N THR A 168 17.70 31.48 -22.37
CA THR A 168 17.44 32.24 -21.13
C THR A 168 16.03 31.90 -20.64
N ASN A 169 15.90 31.56 -19.35
CA ASN A 169 14.68 30.98 -18.77
C ASN A 169 14.24 29.70 -19.50
N ARG A 170 15.19 28.75 -19.59
CA ARG A 170 15.09 27.45 -20.26
C ARG A 170 13.86 26.61 -19.88
N PHE A 171 13.37 26.70 -18.65
CA PHE A 171 12.33 25.80 -18.15
C PHE A 171 10.96 26.48 -18.08
N LEU A 172 9.92 25.73 -18.42
CA LEU A 172 8.53 26.15 -18.33
C LEU A 172 7.71 25.06 -17.63
N THR A 173 6.96 25.40 -16.59
CA THR A 173 5.95 24.49 -16.03
C THR A 173 4.71 24.48 -16.92
N VAL A 174 4.32 23.31 -17.45
CA VAL A 174 3.25 23.19 -18.46
C VAL A 174 2.00 22.49 -17.96
N ALA A 175 2.09 21.69 -16.89
CA ALA A 175 0.97 20.98 -16.29
C ALA A 175 1.24 20.68 -14.81
N THR A 176 0.19 20.39 -14.06
CA THR A 176 0.21 20.12 -12.62
C THR A 176 -0.89 19.12 -12.24
N VAL A 177 -0.62 18.24 -11.27
CA VAL A 177 -1.60 17.34 -10.60
C VAL A 177 -2.58 16.57 -11.53
N GLU A 178 -2.06 15.91 -12.57
CA GLU A 178 -2.86 15.17 -13.56
C GLU A 178 -2.99 13.66 -13.28
N GLY A 179 -2.05 13.05 -12.55
CA GLY A 179 -2.04 11.61 -12.30
C GLY A 179 -0.76 11.13 -11.61
N TYR A 180 -0.56 9.82 -11.51
CA TYR A 180 0.70 9.25 -11.02
C TYR A 180 1.69 9.10 -12.16
N SER A 181 2.86 9.73 -12.04
CA SER A 181 3.95 9.62 -13.02
C SER A 181 4.52 8.19 -13.10
N PRO A 182 5.33 7.86 -14.13
CA PRO A 182 6.05 6.60 -14.16
C PRO A 182 6.91 6.32 -12.92
N LEU A 183 7.58 7.36 -12.39
CA LEU A 183 8.36 7.21 -11.15
C LEU A 183 7.45 6.96 -9.95
N ASP A 184 6.32 7.68 -9.85
CA ASP A 184 5.33 7.42 -8.81
C ASP A 184 4.86 5.96 -8.87
N GLN A 185 4.48 5.47 -10.05
CA GLN A 185 4.02 4.10 -10.22
C GLN A 185 5.10 3.07 -9.87
N TYR A 186 6.38 3.34 -10.11
CA TYR A 186 7.46 2.49 -9.61
C TYR A 186 7.50 2.45 -8.09
N LEU A 187 7.46 3.61 -7.43
CA LEU A 187 7.44 3.71 -5.96
C LEU A 187 6.18 3.09 -5.35
N MET A 188 5.04 3.12 -6.05
CA MET A 188 3.83 2.40 -5.63
C MET A 188 3.94 0.88 -5.78
N GLY A 189 4.88 0.37 -6.59
CA GLY A 189 4.98 -1.04 -6.96
C GLY A 189 3.98 -1.42 -8.06
N LEU A 190 3.71 -0.50 -9.00
CA LEU A 190 2.77 -0.70 -10.12
C LEU A 190 3.49 -0.82 -11.46
N ARG A 191 4.76 -0.40 -11.52
CA ARG A 191 5.57 -0.32 -12.74
C ARG A 191 6.97 -0.88 -12.50
N PRO A 192 7.50 -1.74 -13.39
CA PRO A 192 8.87 -2.21 -13.29
C PRO A 192 9.86 -1.08 -13.60
N PRO A 193 11.08 -1.11 -13.04
CA PRO A 193 12.06 -0.04 -13.24
C PRO A 193 12.43 0.17 -14.72
N GLN A 194 12.36 -0.87 -15.55
CA GLN A 194 12.67 -0.78 -16.99
C GLN A 194 11.64 0.06 -17.78
N GLU A 195 10.44 0.27 -17.22
CA GLU A 195 9.39 1.11 -17.81
C GLU A 195 9.39 2.55 -17.26
N VAL A 196 10.37 2.91 -16.42
CA VAL A 196 10.52 4.26 -15.86
C VAL A 196 11.48 5.07 -16.72
N PRO A 197 10.99 6.04 -17.52
CA PRO A 197 11.86 6.92 -18.27
C PRO A 197 12.67 7.82 -17.33
N SER A 198 13.84 8.27 -17.77
CA SER A 198 14.59 9.32 -17.07
C SER A 198 13.77 10.60 -16.99
N THR A 199 13.85 11.26 -15.85
CA THR A 199 13.32 12.60 -15.62
C THR A 199 14.47 13.53 -15.21
N PHE A 200 14.18 14.69 -14.64
CA PHE A 200 15.20 15.64 -14.22
C PHE A 200 14.75 16.55 -13.08
N LEU A 201 15.76 17.09 -12.39
CA LEU A 201 15.67 18.13 -11.38
C LEU A 201 16.32 19.41 -11.92
N VAL A 202 15.74 20.57 -11.63
CA VAL A 202 16.33 21.87 -11.96
C VAL A 202 17.07 22.44 -10.74
N ARG A 203 18.40 22.32 -10.74
CA ARG A 203 19.29 22.91 -9.72
C ARG A 203 19.46 24.40 -9.92
N SER A 204 19.84 25.09 -8.83
CA SER A 204 20.07 26.55 -8.84
C SER A 204 18.89 27.35 -9.41
N SER A 205 17.67 26.84 -9.23
CA SER A 205 16.44 27.53 -9.58
C SER A 205 16.21 28.72 -8.64
N PRO A 206 15.64 29.84 -9.13
CA PRO A 206 15.23 30.95 -8.27
C PRO A 206 13.97 30.62 -7.45
N TYR A 207 13.30 29.50 -7.72
CA TYR A 207 12.11 29.06 -7.00
C TYR A 207 12.49 28.11 -5.85
N PRO A 208 11.88 28.27 -4.66
CA PRO A 208 12.10 27.34 -3.56
C PRO A 208 11.51 25.97 -3.90
N ASN A 209 12.16 24.90 -3.45
CA ASN A 209 11.64 23.53 -3.59
C ASN A 209 10.23 23.39 -2.98
N ALA A 210 9.97 24.10 -1.87
CA ALA A 210 8.68 24.12 -1.17
C ALA A 210 7.61 25.00 -1.85
N GLY A 211 7.81 25.45 -3.08
CA GLY A 211 6.77 26.16 -3.83
C GLY A 211 5.67 25.22 -4.32
N PHE A 212 4.42 25.66 -4.25
CA PHE A 212 3.30 24.94 -4.88
C PHE A 212 3.49 24.81 -6.39
N PRO A 213 3.06 23.70 -7.01
CA PRO A 213 3.08 23.53 -8.46
C PRO A 213 2.15 24.54 -9.13
N ARG A 214 2.56 25.08 -10.28
CA ARG A 214 1.82 26.12 -11.02
C ARG A 214 2.12 26.02 -12.50
N VAL A 215 1.12 26.15 -13.36
CA VAL A 215 1.31 26.23 -14.82
C VAL A 215 1.74 27.63 -15.23
N GLY A 216 2.59 27.74 -16.26
CA GLY A 216 2.98 29.00 -16.89
C GLY A 216 4.17 29.71 -16.24
N VAL A 217 4.91 29.04 -15.35
CA VAL A 217 6.10 29.62 -14.71
C VAL A 217 7.31 29.35 -15.59
N VAL A 218 7.92 30.43 -16.08
CA VAL A 218 9.18 30.38 -16.85
C VAL A 218 10.34 30.69 -15.92
N PHE A 219 11.38 29.85 -15.90
CA PHE A 219 12.49 30.00 -14.96
C PHE A 219 13.81 29.44 -15.49
N SER A 220 14.90 29.84 -14.84
CA SER A 220 16.27 29.41 -15.16
C SER A 220 16.80 28.41 -14.12
N GLY A 221 17.85 27.70 -14.48
CA GLY A 221 18.54 26.74 -13.61
C GLY A 221 19.42 25.79 -14.40
N GLN A 222 19.93 24.77 -13.72
CA GLN A 222 20.78 23.72 -14.29
C GLN A 222 20.04 22.39 -14.25
N ARG A 223 19.88 21.76 -15.42
CA ARG A 223 19.29 20.43 -15.51
C ARG A 223 20.24 19.39 -14.90
N GLN A 224 19.72 18.59 -13.98
CA GLN A 224 20.32 17.35 -13.52
C GLN A 224 19.36 16.21 -13.90
N ASP A 225 19.80 15.30 -14.77
CA ASP A 225 19.03 14.11 -15.09
C ASP A 225 18.92 13.19 -13.86
N VAL A 226 17.79 12.51 -13.76
CA VAL A 226 17.43 11.58 -12.69
C VAL A 226 16.91 10.31 -13.33
N THR A 227 17.53 9.19 -13.00
CA THR A 227 17.10 7.85 -13.39
C THR A 227 16.48 7.10 -12.22
N VAL A 228 15.74 6.03 -12.49
CA VAL A 228 15.24 5.15 -11.42
C VAL A 228 16.40 4.48 -10.66
N ASP A 229 17.52 4.22 -11.31
CA ASP A 229 18.71 3.65 -10.68
C ASP A 229 19.34 4.61 -9.66
N ASP A 230 19.27 5.93 -9.90
CA ASP A 230 19.70 6.93 -8.91
C ASP A 230 18.85 6.89 -7.64
N ILE A 231 17.56 6.56 -7.77
CA ILE A 231 16.64 6.37 -6.62
C ILE A 231 16.96 5.04 -5.93
N ILE A 232 17.12 3.96 -6.68
CA ILE A 232 17.47 2.63 -6.15
C ILE A 232 18.79 2.67 -5.39
N ALA A 233 19.78 3.44 -5.86
CA ALA A 233 21.07 3.59 -5.20
C ALA A 233 20.99 4.27 -3.82
N VAL A 234 19.89 4.96 -3.50
CA VAL A 234 19.66 5.65 -2.22
C VAL A 234 18.66 4.91 -1.36
N GLU A 235 17.49 4.64 -1.90
CA GLU A 235 16.34 4.12 -1.15
C GLU A 235 16.30 2.58 -1.16
N GLY A 236 17.06 1.95 -2.04
CA GLY A 236 17.01 0.53 -2.32
C GLY A 236 15.93 0.15 -3.34
N ARG A 237 15.89 -1.14 -3.66
CA ARG A 237 14.88 -1.72 -4.56
C ARG A 237 13.50 -1.63 -3.93
N ARG A 238 12.49 -1.19 -4.70
CA ARG A 238 11.10 -1.22 -4.25
C ARG A 238 10.68 -2.66 -3.93
N THR A 239 10.33 -2.93 -2.67
CA THR A 239 9.97 -4.27 -2.17
C THR A 239 8.68 -4.23 -1.35
N PRO A 240 7.63 -5.01 -1.70
CA PRO A 240 7.49 -5.83 -2.90
C PRO A 240 7.45 -4.98 -4.19
N ASP A 241 7.98 -5.53 -5.29
CA ASP A 241 7.96 -4.88 -6.62
C ASP A 241 6.63 -5.04 -7.37
N ASP A 242 6.62 -4.59 -8.63
CA ASP A 242 5.45 -4.58 -9.50
C ASP A 242 4.86 -5.94 -9.85
N THR A 243 5.61 -7.03 -9.62
CA THR A 243 5.16 -8.38 -9.90
C THR A 243 4.16 -8.86 -8.86
N VAL A 244 4.35 -8.52 -7.58
CA VAL A 244 3.55 -9.05 -6.46
C VAL A 244 2.92 -7.98 -5.56
N ALA A 245 3.26 -6.70 -5.72
CA ALA A 245 2.62 -5.63 -4.95
C ALA A 245 1.10 -5.59 -5.18
N GLN A 246 0.36 -5.17 -4.15
CA GLN A 246 -1.08 -4.98 -4.20
C GLN A 246 -1.48 -3.99 -5.30
N ARG A 247 -2.51 -4.34 -6.07
CA ARG A 247 -3.09 -3.45 -7.10
C ARG A 247 -4.52 -3.05 -6.83
N ARG A 248 -5.23 -3.69 -5.90
CA ARG A 248 -6.63 -3.38 -5.59
C ARG A 248 -6.75 -2.97 -4.15
N PHE A 249 -7.25 -1.77 -3.92
CA PHE A 249 -7.34 -1.15 -2.60
C PHE A 249 -8.81 -0.91 -2.25
N ARG A 250 -9.20 -1.26 -1.03
CA ARG A 250 -10.55 -1.08 -0.51
C ARG A 250 -10.62 0.21 0.31
N PHE A 251 -11.55 1.10 -0.04
CA PHE A 251 -11.73 2.40 0.59
C PHE A 251 -13.11 2.48 1.25
N ALA A 252 -13.19 2.87 2.52
CA ALA A 252 -14.45 3.25 3.15
C ALA A 252 -14.54 4.77 3.21
N LEU A 253 -15.48 5.36 2.46
CA LEU A 253 -15.80 6.79 2.57
C LEU A 253 -16.84 6.99 3.66
N ILE A 254 -16.49 7.80 4.67
CA ILE A 254 -17.23 7.92 5.92
C ILE A 254 -17.60 9.38 6.15
N MET A 255 -18.90 9.65 6.31
CA MET A 255 -19.40 10.96 6.74
C MET A 255 -19.54 10.99 8.26
N LEU A 256 -18.93 11.98 8.90
CA LEU A 256 -19.09 12.25 10.32
C LEU A 256 -20.06 13.41 10.54
N VAL A 257 -21.02 13.19 11.43
CA VAL A 257 -22.07 14.15 11.78
C VAL A 257 -22.10 14.41 13.29
N PRO A 258 -22.69 15.52 13.76
CA PRO A 258 -22.94 15.73 15.18
C PRO A 258 -23.71 14.58 15.81
N ALA A 259 -23.39 14.24 17.06
CA ALA A 259 -24.07 13.17 17.78
C ALA A 259 -25.59 13.44 17.89
N GLY A 260 -26.39 12.40 17.62
CA GLY A 260 -27.85 12.50 17.65
C GLY A 260 -28.48 13.22 16.45
N THR A 261 -27.69 13.50 15.41
CA THR A 261 -28.17 14.08 14.15
C THR A 261 -28.00 13.11 13.00
N GLU A 262 -28.81 13.27 11.96
CA GLU A 262 -28.68 12.56 10.69
C GLU A 262 -27.99 13.48 9.66
N PRO A 263 -27.18 12.92 8.74
CA PRO A 263 -26.62 13.69 7.63
C PRO A 263 -27.74 14.24 6.74
N GLN A 264 -27.53 15.43 6.17
CA GLN A 264 -28.48 15.97 5.20
C GLN A 264 -28.46 15.10 3.92
N PRO A 265 -29.61 14.92 3.24
CA PRO A 265 -29.65 14.15 1.99
C PRO A 265 -28.66 14.64 0.93
N GLU A 266 -28.46 15.96 0.84
CA GLU A 266 -27.51 16.59 -0.08
C GLU A 266 -26.04 16.27 0.23
N ASP A 267 -25.68 16.15 1.52
CA ASP A 267 -24.33 15.76 1.94
C ASP A 267 -24.05 14.30 1.57
N LEU A 268 -25.04 13.43 1.76
CA LEU A 268 -24.95 12.01 1.37
C LEU A 268 -24.85 11.85 -0.14
N GLU A 269 -25.69 12.53 -0.92
CA GLU A 269 -25.67 12.50 -2.39
C GLU A 269 -24.31 12.97 -2.93
N LYS A 270 -23.77 14.04 -2.34
CA LYS A 270 -22.45 14.55 -2.69
C LYS A 270 -21.33 13.57 -2.37
N LEU A 271 -21.34 12.96 -1.19
CA LEU A 271 -20.33 11.96 -0.83
C LEU A 271 -20.45 10.70 -1.71
N GLU A 272 -21.67 10.26 -2.02
CA GLU A 272 -21.91 9.13 -2.93
C GLU A 272 -21.40 9.44 -4.35
N THR A 273 -21.58 10.67 -4.82
CA THR A 273 -21.02 11.13 -6.10
C THR A 273 -19.49 11.02 -6.10
N TYR A 274 -18.83 11.43 -5.02
CA TYR A 274 -17.37 11.27 -4.90
C TYR A 274 -16.94 9.82 -4.82
N ARG A 275 -17.66 8.99 -4.04
CA ARG A 275 -17.40 7.56 -3.88
C ARG A 275 -17.44 6.84 -5.23
N ALA A 276 -18.51 7.04 -5.98
CA ALA A 276 -18.70 6.42 -7.29
C ALA A 276 -17.71 6.94 -8.34
N GLU A 277 -17.37 8.23 -8.31
CA GLU A 277 -16.40 8.78 -9.26
C GLU A 277 -14.96 8.36 -8.94
N PHE A 278 -14.60 8.20 -7.66
CA PHE A 278 -13.25 7.80 -7.27
C PHE A 278 -12.89 6.39 -7.76
N GLU A 279 -13.84 5.45 -7.76
CA GLU A 279 -13.66 4.11 -8.36
C GLU A 279 -13.30 4.17 -9.85
N ARG A 280 -13.78 5.20 -10.57
CA ARG A 280 -13.45 5.41 -11.99
C ARG A 280 -12.18 6.24 -12.18
N TYR A 281 -11.93 7.18 -11.28
CA TYR A 281 -10.80 8.10 -11.36
C TYR A 281 -9.48 7.42 -11.03
N PHE A 282 -9.42 6.65 -9.93
CA PHE A 282 -8.17 6.08 -9.43
C PHE A 282 -7.46 5.17 -10.44
N PRO A 283 -8.14 4.26 -11.17
CA PRO A 283 -7.52 3.49 -12.24
C PRO A 283 -6.95 4.36 -13.36
N ARG A 284 -7.66 5.41 -13.80
CA ARG A 284 -7.16 6.33 -14.83
C ARG A 284 -5.90 7.06 -14.36
N ALA A 285 -5.89 7.56 -13.13
CA ALA A 285 -4.73 8.22 -12.53
C ALA A 285 -3.52 7.28 -12.40
N ALA A 286 -3.77 5.98 -12.20
CA ALA A 286 -2.77 4.92 -12.13
C ALA A 286 -2.51 4.20 -13.47
N GLN A 287 -3.03 4.72 -14.59
CA GLN A 287 -2.89 4.12 -15.93
C GLN A 287 -3.32 2.64 -15.99
N GLU A 288 -4.44 2.31 -15.36
CA GLU A 288 -5.02 0.96 -15.27
C GLU A 288 -4.10 -0.08 -14.62
N ARG A 289 -3.21 0.36 -13.71
CA ARG A 289 -2.33 -0.52 -12.94
C ARG A 289 -2.76 -0.72 -11.49
N ALA A 290 -3.73 0.08 -11.02
CA ALA A 290 -4.34 -0.07 -9.70
C ALA A 290 -5.82 0.27 -9.74
N TRP A 291 -6.59 -0.26 -8.79
CA TRP A 291 -8.04 -0.07 -8.69
C TRP A 291 -8.48 0.22 -7.26
N ALA A 292 -9.52 1.04 -7.14
CA ALA A 292 -10.23 1.30 -5.91
C ALA A 292 -11.55 0.51 -5.90
N ASP A 293 -11.86 -0.13 -4.78
CA ASP A 293 -13.20 -0.63 -4.45
C ASP A 293 -13.71 0.20 -3.26
N CYS A 294 -14.74 1.01 -3.49
CA CYS A 294 -15.34 1.90 -2.50
C CYS A 294 -16.67 1.34 -1.98
N THR A 295 -16.91 0.04 -2.09
CA THR A 295 -18.12 -0.63 -1.57
C THR A 295 -17.93 -1.07 -0.12
N LEU A 296 -19.00 -0.96 0.68
CA LEU A 296 -19.02 -1.41 2.08
C LEU A 296 -19.40 -2.90 2.21
N ARG A 297 -18.69 -3.77 1.49
CA ARG A 297 -18.90 -5.23 1.51
C ARG A 297 -18.10 -5.92 2.61
N ASN A 298 -18.64 -7.05 3.10
CA ASN A 298 -18.03 -7.88 4.15
C ASN A 298 -16.68 -8.45 3.71
N SER A 299 -15.84 -8.80 4.69
CA SER A 299 -14.50 -9.33 4.43
C SER A 299 -14.53 -10.79 3.99
N LEU A 300 -13.92 -11.06 2.84
CA LEU A 300 -13.42 -12.38 2.46
C LEU A 300 -11.90 -12.30 2.43
N ALA A 301 -11.24 -13.11 3.24
CA ALA A 301 -9.79 -13.12 3.35
C ALA A 301 -9.21 -14.43 2.80
N ILE A 302 -8.06 -14.31 2.16
CA ILE A 302 -7.20 -15.43 1.78
C ILE A 302 -5.82 -15.19 2.38
N SER A 303 -5.18 -16.21 2.95
CA SER A 303 -3.87 -16.09 3.60
C SER A 303 -2.75 -15.65 2.66
N ALA A 304 -2.94 -15.80 1.35
CA ALA A 304 -2.04 -15.31 0.32
C ALA A 304 -2.19 -13.81 0.02
N TRP A 305 -3.06 -13.07 0.71
CA TRP A 305 -3.22 -11.64 0.47
C TRP A 305 -2.14 -10.81 1.21
N PRO A 306 -1.55 -9.77 0.59
CA PRO A 306 -1.70 -9.37 -0.81
C PRO A 306 -0.90 -10.24 -1.77
N ALA A 307 0.11 -10.95 -1.27
CA ALA A 307 0.87 -11.94 -2.04
C ALA A 307 1.26 -13.17 -1.20
N GLY A 308 1.27 -14.34 -1.84
CA GLY A 308 1.67 -15.63 -1.26
C GLY A 308 2.58 -16.41 -2.21
N GLY A 309 3.41 -17.29 -1.65
CA GLY A 309 4.43 -18.02 -2.39
C GLY A 309 4.17 -19.53 -2.48
N VAL A 310 4.56 -20.14 -3.60
CA VAL A 310 4.65 -21.60 -3.79
C VAL A 310 5.84 -21.93 -4.68
N VAL A 311 6.48 -23.09 -4.51
CA VAL A 311 7.56 -23.54 -5.40
C VAL A 311 6.98 -24.44 -6.48
N ALA A 312 7.49 -24.36 -7.71
CA ALA A 312 7.10 -25.24 -8.80
C ALA A 312 7.33 -26.72 -8.42
N GLY A 313 6.29 -27.54 -8.55
CA GLY A 313 6.28 -28.94 -8.13
C GLY A 313 5.82 -29.17 -6.69
N ASP A 314 5.91 -28.17 -5.82
CA ASP A 314 5.47 -28.23 -4.42
C ASP A 314 4.01 -27.77 -4.26
N GLU A 315 3.44 -28.03 -3.08
CA GLU A 315 2.13 -27.55 -2.67
C GLU A 315 2.26 -26.48 -1.58
N ALA A 316 1.45 -25.42 -1.70
CA ALA A 316 1.18 -24.47 -0.63
C ALA A 316 -0.19 -24.76 -0.01
N VAL A 317 -0.30 -24.55 1.30
CA VAL A 317 -1.58 -24.60 2.02
C VAL A 317 -2.03 -23.18 2.28
N LEU A 318 -3.18 -22.82 1.73
CA LEU A 318 -3.80 -21.50 1.91
C LEU A 318 -5.02 -21.62 2.80
N GLU A 319 -5.39 -20.54 3.47
CA GLU A 319 -6.59 -20.45 4.28
C GLU A 319 -7.55 -19.41 3.68
N LEU A 320 -8.82 -19.78 3.56
CA LEU A 320 -9.91 -18.85 3.30
C LEU A 320 -10.63 -18.56 4.62
N ARG A 321 -10.97 -17.30 4.87
CA ARG A 321 -11.58 -16.86 6.14
C ARG A 321 -12.62 -15.76 5.93
N ILE A 322 -13.65 -15.79 6.77
CA ILE A 322 -14.58 -14.70 7.01
C ILE A 322 -14.61 -14.35 8.51
N PRO A 323 -15.02 -13.13 8.91
CA PRO A 323 -14.88 -12.68 10.30
C PRO A 323 -15.80 -13.40 11.29
N ARG A 324 -16.95 -13.89 10.82
CA ARG A 324 -17.95 -14.61 11.63
C ARG A 324 -18.26 -15.96 10.97
N PRO A 325 -18.61 -17.00 11.73
CA PRO A 325 -19.02 -18.28 11.17
C PRO A 325 -20.11 -18.13 10.10
N ALA A 326 -20.00 -18.85 8.99
CA ALA A 326 -20.96 -18.83 7.90
C ALA A 326 -22.34 -19.31 8.39
N GLU A 327 -23.41 -18.63 7.99
CA GLU A 327 -24.78 -19.01 8.36
C GLU A 327 -25.25 -20.26 7.61
N THR A 328 -24.80 -20.42 6.37
CA THR A 328 -25.02 -21.57 5.50
C THR A 328 -23.71 -21.99 4.86
N ASP A 329 -23.69 -23.14 4.19
CA ASP A 329 -22.57 -23.49 3.32
C ASP A 329 -22.40 -22.38 2.27
N MET A 330 -21.16 -21.93 2.09
CA MET A 330 -20.82 -20.81 1.21
C MET A 330 -19.74 -21.25 0.24
N ASP A 331 -20.11 -21.39 -1.03
CA ASP A 331 -19.16 -21.68 -2.09
C ASP A 331 -18.37 -20.43 -2.46
N VAL A 332 -17.04 -20.60 -2.55
CA VAL A 332 -16.12 -19.60 -3.05
C VAL A 332 -15.47 -20.15 -4.32
N MET A 333 -15.69 -19.45 -5.42
CA MET A 333 -15.11 -19.74 -6.71
C MET A 333 -13.68 -19.18 -6.77
N LEU A 334 -12.74 -20.00 -7.22
CA LEU A 334 -11.35 -19.62 -7.41
C LEU A 334 -10.99 -19.61 -8.89
N TRP A 335 -10.17 -18.64 -9.30
CA TRP A 335 -9.56 -18.67 -10.63
C TRP A 335 -8.19 -17.99 -10.67
N CYS A 336 -7.35 -18.52 -11.57
CA CYS A 336 -6.04 -17.99 -11.90
C CYS A 336 -5.91 -17.89 -13.43
N PRO A 337 -6.10 -16.69 -14.02
CA PRO A 337 -6.11 -16.53 -15.47
C PRO A 337 -4.81 -16.98 -16.17
N GLN A 338 -3.67 -16.86 -15.49
CA GLN A 338 -2.36 -17.16 -16.07
C GLN A 338 -1.99 -18.66 -16.01
N GLY A 339 -2.68 -19.46 -15.20
CA GLY A 339 -2.49 -20.92 -15.15
C GLY A 339 -1.14 -21.40 -14.60
N LEU A 340 -0.46 -20.60 -13.77
CA LEU A 340 0.84 -20.98 -13.18
C LEU A 340 0.72 -21.87 -11.93
N ILE A 341 -0.49 -22.04 -11.43
CA ILE A 341 -0.81 -22.87 -10.27
C ILE A 341 -2.01 -23.78 -10.57
N GLU A 342 -2.04 -24.94 -9.94
CA GLU A 342 -3.22 -25.81 -9.84
C GLU A 342 -3.95 -25.51 -8.53
N TYR A 343 -5.27 -25.45 -8.56
CA TYR A 343 -6.13 -25.04 -7.44
C TYR A 343 -7.51 -25.70 -7.56
N PRO A 344 -8.26 -25.87 -6.44
CA PRO A 344 -9.65 -26.30 -6.52
C PRO A 344 -10.51 -25.18 -7.10
N ALA A 345 -11.32 -25.46 -8.13
CA ALA A 345 -12.17 -24.45 -8.76
C ALA A 345 -13.23 -23.87 -7.79
N VAL A 346 -13.64 -24.65 -6.79
CA VAL A 346 -14.57 -24.23 -5.74
C VAL A 346 -14.04 -24.71 -4.39
N VAL A 347 -14.10 -23.82 -3.40
CA VAL A 347 -13.88 -24.12 -1.98
C VAL A 347 -15.16 -23.81 -1.24
N THR A 348 -15.77 -24.81 -0.59
CA THR A 348 -16.99 -24.63 0.21
C THR A 348 -16.61 -24.36 1.66
N LEU A 349 -16.95 -23.18 2.17
CA LEU A 349 -16.88 -22.89 3.61
C LEU A 349 -18.15 -23.44 4.28
N PRO A 350 -18.06 -24.44 5.17
CA PRO A 350 -19.25 -25.05 5.76
C PRO A 350 -19.97 -24.11 6.73
N ALA A 351 -21.28 -24.28 6.86
CA ALA A 351 -22.08 -23.62 7.88
C ALA A 351 -21.46 -23.81 9.28
N GLY A 352 -21.43 -22.74 10.08
CA GLY A 352 -20.83 -22.74 11.41
C GLY A 352 -19.30 -22.71 11.43
N LYS A 353 -18.62 -22.63 10.27
CA LYS A 353 -17.17 -22.40 10.18
C LYS A 353 -16.87 -20.98 9.69
N SER A 354 -15.78 -20.41 10.19
CA SER A 354 -15.27 -19.09 9.76
C SER A 354 -14.00 -19.19 8.92
N ALA A 355 -13.39 -20.36 8.83
CA ALA A 355 -12.20 -20.59 8.03
C ALA A 355 -12.16 -22.02 7.49
N ILE A 356 -11.49 -22.19 6.35
CA ILE A 356 -11.18 -23.47 5.74
C ILE A 356 -9.83 -23.40 5.01
N SER A 357 -9.04 -24.47 5.11
CA SER A 357 -7.79 -24.59 4.37
C SER A 357 -7.98 -25.35 3.05
N PHE A 358 -7.23 -24.96 2.04
CA PHE A 358 -7.17 -25.63 0.74
C PHE A 358 -5.74 -25.60 0.20
N ARG A 359 -5.46 -26.46 -0.77
CA ARG A 359 -4.12 -26.61 -1.36
C ARG A 359 -4.06 -25.96 -2.73
N VAL A 360 -2.89 -25.41 -3.05
CA VAL A 360 -2.53 -24.98 -4.39
C VAL A 360 -1.16 -25.58 -4.74
N LYS A 361 -0.95 -25.99 -5.98
CA LYS A 361 0.32 -26.57 -6.44
C LYS A 361 0.98 -25.66 -7.46
N GLY A 362 2.28 -25.40 -7.28
CA GLY A 362 3.07 -24.63 -8.25
C GLY A 362 3.29 -25.45 -9.52
N LEU A 363 2.99 -24.89 -10.69
CA LEU A 363 3.18 -25.58 -11.98
C LEU A 363 4.41 -25.07 -12.73
N SER A 364 4.55 -23.74 -12.85
CA SER A 364 5.64 -23.11 -13.58
C SER A 364 6.04 -21.80 -12.90
N ALA A 365 7.34 -21.51 -12.90
CA ALA A 365 7.88 -20.29 -12.32
C ALA A 365 7.25 -19.03 -12.95
N GLY A 366 7.03 -18.00 -12.14
CA GLY A 366 6.45 -16.73 -12.55
C GLY A 366 5.54 -16.14 -11.49
N THR A 367 4.66 -15.23 -11.91
CA THR A 367 3.66 -14.62 -11.02
C THR A 367 2.29 -14.66 -11.66
N CYS A 368 1.26 -14.98 -10.89
CA CYS A 368 -0.11 -15.02 -11.36
C CYS A 368 -1.09 -14.44 -10.33
N ASP A 369 -2.29 -14.10 -10.78
CA ASP A 369 -3.36 -13.71 -9.87
C ASP A 369 -4.06 -14.95 -9.33
N LEU A 370 -4.44 -14.92 -8.06
CA LEU A 370 -5.41 -15.84 -7.47
C LEU A 370 -6.58 -15.00 -6.97
N VAL A 371 -7.74 -15.20 -7.59
CA VAL A 371 -8.96 -14.49 -7.23
C VAL A 371 -9.91 -15.44 -6.56
N ALA A 372 -10.55 -14.98 -5.48
CA ALA A 372 -11.58 -15.70 -4.79
C ALA A 372 -12.85 -14.84 -4.68
N GLU A 373 -13.98 -15.38 -5.11
CA GLU A 373 -15.28 -14.70 -5.06
C GLU A 373 -16.33 -15.64 -4.49
N SER A 374 -17.06 -15.14 -3.49
CA SER A 374 -18.15 -15.89 -2.85
C SER A 374 -19.41 -15.86 -3.70
N THR A 375 -20.20 -16.93 -3.64
CA THR A 375 -21.58 -16.93 -4.14
C THR A 375 -22.50 -15.97 -3.36
N ASP A 376 -22.12 -15.61 -2.13
CA ASP A 376 -22.76 -14.53 -1.37
C ASP A 376 -22.13 -13.17 -1.71
N VAL A 377 -22.86 -12.41 -2.53
CA VAL A 377 -22.45 -11.09 -3.05
C VAL A 377 -22.23 -10.01 -1.97
N ARG A 378 -22.65 -10.26 -0.72
CA ARG A 378 -22.36 -9.38 0.42
C ARG A 378 -20.87 -9.33 0.74
N PHE A 379 -20.13 -10.38 0.38
CA PHE A 379 -18.67 -10.44 0.54
C PHE A 379 -17.97 -9.86 -0.68
N ALA A 380 -16.88 -9.13 -0.44
CA ALA A 380 -16.07 -8.65 -1.53
C ALA A 380 -15.17 -9.75 -2.11
N PRO A 381 -14.91 -9.75 -3.42
CA PRO A 381 -13.88 -10.60 -3.99
C PRO A 381 -12.50 -10.18 -3.46
N VAL A 382 -11.64 -11.18 -3.22
CA VAL A 382 -10.26 -10.97 -2.78
C VAL A 382 -9.29 -11.36 -3.88
N PHE A 383 -8.25 -10.52 -4.05
CA PHE A 383 -7.24 -10.64 -5.09
C PHE A 383 -5.88 -10.79 -4.42
N ALA A 384 -5.26 -11.95 -4.59
CA ALA A 384 -3.91 -12.23 -4.14
C ALA A 384 -2.98 -12.43 -5.34
N ARG A 385 -1.71 -12.09 -5.19
CA ARG A 385 -0.67 -12.42 -6.17
C ARG A 385 0.08 -13.66 -5.71
N MET A 386 0.23 -14.64 -6.58
CA MET A 386 0.97 -15.86 -6.28
C MET A 386 2.32 -15.80 -6.95
N ALA A 387 3.38 -15.81 -6.14
CA ALA A 387 4.75 -15.98 -6.60
C ALA A 387 5.08 -17.46 -6.70
N VAL A 388 5.32 -17.95 -7.92
CA VAL A 388 5.75 -19.32 -8.16
C VAL A 388 7.26 -19.31 -8.37
N MET A 389 8.03 -19.78 -7.39
CA MET A 389 9.49 -19.90 -7.53
C MET A 389 9.85 -21.14 -8.32
N GLY A 390 10.93 -21.05 -9.10
CA GLY A 390 11.39 -22.18 -9.91
C GLY A 390 11.95 -23.29 -9.04
N GLN A 391 12.72 -22.95 -8.01
CA GLN A 391 13.38 -23.91 -7.13
C GLN A 391 13.39 -23.44 -5.68
N ARG A 392 13.50 -24.38 -4.73
CA ARG A 392 13.63 -24.07 -3.30
C ARG A 392 14.88 -23.24 -2.98
N SER A 393 15.93 -23.34 -3.79
CA SER A 393 17.17 -22.54 -3.64
C SER A 393 16.98 -21.05 -3.92
N ASP A 394 15.88 -20.65 -4.54
CA ASP A 394 15.54 -19.24 -4.78
C ASP A 394 14.88 -18.60 -3.54
N LEU A 395 14.51 -19.40 -2.55
CA LEU A 395 13.98 -18.96 -1.27
C LEU A 395 15.09 -18.51 -0.33
N ARG A 396 14.69 -17.84 0.74
CA ARG A 396 15.52 -17.41 1.86
C ARG A 396 14.89 -17.89 3.14
N LEU A 397 15.74 -18.24 4.10
CA LEU A 397 15.35 -18.50 5.47
C LEU A 397 15.88 -17.37 6.34
N GLN A 398 15.01 -16.79 7.18
CA GLN A 398 15.34 -15.63 7.99
C GLN A 398 14.89 -15.84 9.44
N GLU A 399 15.68 -15.38 10.40
CA GLU A 399 15.23 -15.23 11.79
C GLU A 399 14.16 -14.13 11.83
N TYR A 400 12.92 -14.49 12.15
CA TYR A 400 11.79 -13.56 12.24
C TYR A 400 11.57 -13.09 13.68
N TYR A 401 11.59 -14.03 14.62
CA TYR A 401 11.42 -13.74 16.04
C TYR A 401 12.23 -14.72 16.88
N SER A 402 12.82 -14.23 17.96
CA SER A 402 13.52 -15.09 18.90
C SER A 402 13.46 -14.54 20.32
N GLN A 403 12.86 -15.32 21.22
CA GLN A 403 12.80 -14.99 22.64
C GLN A 403 12.73 -16.26 23.48
N GLY A 404 13.68 -16.42 24.41
CA GLY A 404 13.77 -17.63 25.25
C GLY A 404 13.85 -18.89 24.40
N SER A 405 12.99 -19.87 24.70
CA SER A 405 12.90 -21.14 23.96
C SER A 405 12.17 -21.04 22.63
N LEU A 406 11.49 -19.92 22.34
CA LEU A 406 10.75 -19.74 21.09
C LEU A 406 11.65 -19.12 20.02
N LEU A 407 11.77 -19.82 18.90
CA LEU A 407 12.34 -19.33 17.66
C LEU A 407 11.29 -19.42 16.56
N VAL A 408 11.10 -18.32 15.82
CA VAL A 408 10.27 -18.29 14.62
C VAL A 408 11.17 -17.94 13.44
N LEU A 409 11.18 -18.83 12.46
CA LEU A 409 11.85 -18.61 11.19
C LEU A 409 10.82 -18.26 10.12
N ARG A 410 11.20 -17.44 9.16
CA ARG A 410 10.37 -17.10 8.00
C ARG A 410 11.02 -17.63 6.74
N VAL A 411 10.24 -18.31 5.91
CA VAL A 411 10.62 -18.66 4.55
C VAL A 411 10.01 -17.62 3.61
N ASN A 412 10.85 -16.88 2.90
CA ASN A 412 10.43 -15.84 1.99
C ASN A 412 11.29 -15.77 0.73
N ASP A 413 10.91 -14.91 -0.22
CA ASP A 413 11.71 -14.58 -1.40
C ASP A 413 12.27 -13.15 -1.33
N GLN A 414 12.87 -12.68 -2.44
CA GLN A 414 13.38 -11.32 -2.55
C GLN A 414 12.32 -10.22 -2.41
N ASN A 415 11.05 -10.54 -2.63
CA ASN A 415 9.90 -9.65 -2.45
C ASN A 415 9.30 -9.73 -1.04
N GLU A 416 9.95 -10.48 -0.14
CA GLU A 416 9.48 -10.79 1.20
C GLU A 416 8.11 -11.50 1.22
N VAL A 417 7.74 -12.17 0.12
CA VAL A 417 6.52 -13.00 0.06
C VAL A 417 6.73 -14.25 0.89
N GLY A 418 5.77 -14.62 1.75
CA GLY A 418 5.85 -15.83 2.58
C GLY A 418 5.45 -17.09 1.81
N TYR A 419 6.15 -18.21 2.06
CA TYR A 419 5.89 -19.50 1.42
C TYR A 419 5.35 -20.49 2.45
N SER A 420 4.10 -20.92 2.29
CA SER A 420 3.45 -21.85 3.20
C SER A 420 3.77 -23.30 2.87
N ASN A 421 3.61 -24.18 3.87
CA ASN A 421 3.78 -25.63 3.72
C ASN A 421 5.20 -26.06 3.26
N VAL A 422 6.22 -25.23 3.55
CA VAL A 422 7.63 -25.53 3.26
C VAL A 422 8.26 -26.24 4.45
N ASN A 423 8.87 -27.40 4.21
CA ASN A 423 9.62 -28.14 5.22
C ASN A 423 10.99 -27.50 5.48
N LEU A 424 11.39 -27.47 6.74
CA LEU A 424 12.72 -27.08 7.18
C LEU A 424 13.48 -28.30 7.70
N ALA A 425 14.74 -28.42 7.30
CA ALA A 425 15.69 -29.30 7.94
C ALA A 425 16.38 -28.53 9.07
N VAL A 426 16.25 -29.02 10.30
CA VAL A 426 16.84 -28.39 11.50
C VAL A 426 17.78 -29.40 12.15
N GLU A 427 19.04 -29.03 12.37
CA GLU A 427 20.03 -29.96 12.89
C GLU A 427 19.71 -30.39 14.33
N GLY A 428 19.80 -31.69 14.60
CA GLY A 428 19.60 -32.25 15.93
C GLY A 428 18.13 -32.43 16.35
N THR A 429 17.17 -32.27 15.42
CA THR A 429 15.77 -32.63 15.62
C THR A 429 15.27 -33.54 14.50
N GLU A 430 14.42 -34.50 14.85
CA GLU A 430 13.68 -35.33 13.90
C GLU A 430 12.23 -34.84 13.72
N ALA A 431 11.85 -33.76 14.40
CA ALA A 431 10.51 -33.19 14.29
C ALA A 431 10.29 -32.59 12.89
N GLU A 432 9.14 -32.88 12.29
CA GLU A 432 8.71 -32.24 11.05
C GLU A 432 8.37 -30.77 11.33
N ILE A 433 9.25 -29.87 10.88
CA ILE A 433 9.08 -28.42 11.02
C ILE A 433 8.66 -27.88 9.67
N ARG A 434 7.50 -27.24 9.63
CA ARG A 434 6.89 -26.72 8.41
C ARG A 434 6.37 -25.32 8.61
N THR A 435 6.42 -24.51 7.56
CA THR A 435 5.83 -23.16 7.59
C THR A 435 4.31 -23.18 7.58
N ASP A 436 3.71 -22.30 8.37
CA ASP A 436 2.28 -22.02 8.37
C ASP A 436 1.83 -21.19 7.15
N ALA A 437 0.56 -20.78 7.13
CA ALA A 437 -0.03 -20.02 6.03
C ALA A 437 0.63 -18.63 5.79
N ALA A 438 1.35 -18.09 6.78
CA ALA A 438 2.11 -16.83 6.68
C ALA A 438 3.58 -17.05 6.28
N GLY A 439 4.00 -18.31 6.08
CA GLY A 439 5.38 -18.67 5.80
C GLY A 439 6.26 -18.74 7.04
N LEU A 440 5.68 -18.88 8.24
CA LEU A 440 6.40 -18.93 9.51
C LEU A 440 6.54 -20.35 10.03
N ALA A 441 7.75 -20.75 10.39
CA ALA A 441 8.05 -22.00 11.05
C ALA A 441 8.33 -21.76 12.54
N TRP A 442 7.58 -22.46 13.39
CA TRP A 442 7.62 -22.30 14.84
C TRP A 442 8.45 -23.40 15.48
N ILE A 443 9.54 -23.02 16.15
CA ILE A 443 10.54 -23.96 16.67
C ILE A 443 10.68 -23.74 18.18
N GLN A 444 10.51 -24.82 18.95
CA GLN A 444 10.96 -24.87 20.34
C GLN A 444 12.42 -25.30 20.37
N ARG A 445 13.27 -24.47 20.98
CA ARG A 445 14.71 -24.68 21.06
C ARG A 445 15.23 -24.58 22.50
N ASP A 446 16.41 -25.15 22.73
CA ASP A 446 17.23 -24.83 23.88
C ASP A 446 17.89 -23.46 23.66
N PRO A 447 17.62 -22.43 24.49
CA PRO A 447 18.18 -21.10 24.31
C PRO A 447 19.72 -21.06 24.44
N ALA A 448 20.32 -22.07 25.07
CA ALA A 448 21.76 -22.19 25.26
C ALA A 448 22.49 -22.79 24.04
N LYS A 449 21.76 -23.22 23.00
CA LYS A 449 22.34 -23.85 21.81
C LYS A 449 22.06 -23.04 20.56
N ASP A 450 23.04 -23.03 19.66
CA ASP A 450 22.84 -22.55 18.30
C ASP A 450 21.83 -23.45 17.59
N VAL A 451 20.95 -22.83 16.79
CA VAL A 451 20.04 -23.56 15.90
C VAL A 451 20.54 -23.37 14.47
N VAL A 452 20.76 -24.49 13.80
CA VAL A 452 21.09 -24.52 12.38
C VAL A 452 19.89 -25.04 11.62
N ALA A 453 19.44 -24.29 10.62
CA ALA A 453 18.27 -24.63 9.83
C ALA A 453 18.47 -24.27 8.36
N GLU A 454 17.84 -25.03 7.47
CA GLU A 454 17.73 -24.73 6.04
C GLU A 454 16.37 -25.17 5.50
N VAL A 455 15.97 -24.65 4.34
CA VAL A 455 14.84 -25.19 3.59
C VAL A 455 15.24 -26.58 3.09
N GLU A 456 14.38 -27.58 3.34
CA GLU A 456 14.70 -28.97 3.02
C GLU A 456 15.01 -29.12 1.51
N GLY A 457 16.19 -29.66 1.20
CA GLY A 457 16.67 -29.83 -0.18
C GLY A 457 17.28 -28.57 -0.80
N ALA A 458 17.49 -27.50 -0.03
CA ALA A 458 18.12 -26.26 -0.50
C ALA A 458 19.19 -25.74 0.50
N PRO A 459 20.39 -26.37 0.57
CA PRO A 459 21.46 -25.98 1.50
C PRO A 459 21.95 -24.53 1.38
N GLY A 460 21.69 -23.87 0.23
CA GLY A 460 21.99 -22.46 0.02
C GLY A 460 21.19 -21.50 0.91
N THR A 461 20.08 -21.95 1.50
CA THR A 461 19.26 -21.12 2.41
C THR A 461 19.67 -21.27 3.88
N ARG A 462 20.78 -21.96 4.17
CA ARG A 462 21.20 -22.30 5.54
C ARG A 462 21.44 -21.06 6.39
N ILE A 463 20.91 -21.07 7.61
CA ILE A 463 21.15 -20.06 8.65
C ILE A 463 21.65 -20.70 9.93
N VAL A 464 22.40 -19.90 10.71
CA VAL A 464 22.81 -20.25 12.07
C VAL A 464 22.28 -19.17 13.01
N VAL A 465 21.24 -19.51 13.76
CA VAL A 465 20.68 -18.65 14.80
C VAL A 465 21.44 -18.89 16.08
N LYS A 466 22.18 -17.88 16.54
CA LYS A 466 23.02 -17.99 17.73
C LYS A 466 22.19 -18.17 19.00
N ALA A 467 22.75 -18.93 19.95
CA ALA A 467 22.28 -18.95 21.33
C ALA A 467 22.26 -17.52 21.88
N ARG A 468 21.22 -17.17 22.63
CA ARG A 468 21.14 -15.88 23.34
C ARG A 468 21.43 -16.15 24.81
N GLN A 469 22.51 -15.54 25.32
CA GLN A 469 22.92 -15.63 26.72
C GLN A 469 21.94 -14.94 27.65
#